data_AF-A0ABD3ERM5-F1
#
_entry.id   AF-A0ABD3ERM5-F1
#
_cell.length_a   1.000
_cell.length_b   1.000
_cell.length_c   1.000
_cell.angle_alpha   90.00
_cell.angle_beta   90.00
_cell.angle_gamma   90.00
#
_symmetry.space_group_name_H-M   'P 1'
#
loop_
_entity.id
_entity.type
_entity.pdbx_description
1 polymer ?
#
loop_
_entity_poly.entity_id
_entity_poly.type
_entity_poly.pdbx_seq_one_letter_code
_entity_poly.pdbx_strand_id
1 'polypeptide(L)'
;MLLGDSDGNRYTPFIIFKVKPSKDSAFQQENDSSRYGFGVQNWKDVRNIRAETELEVFGNSKGWWNEKLSIAFLKFHFASRVPQDYVLLLWDDFSGHWTASVRKYAAEITLSSSKFLLTPRPSHSLQTSRGTFH
;
A
#
# COMPACT_ATOMS: atom_id res chain seq x y z
N MET A 1 5.50 5.50 1.09
CA MET A 1 6.29 4.38 0.53
C MET A 1 6.85 4.83 -0.78
N LEU A 2 8.15 4.62 -0.96
CA LEU A 2 8.87 4.90 -2.19
C LEU A 2 9.07 3.58 -2.93
N LEU A 3 8.99 3.61 -4.25
CA LEU A 3 9.27 2.47 -5.11
C LEU A 3 10.37 2.87 -6.09
N GLY A 4 11.34 1.98 -6.27
CA GLY A 4 12.35 2.10 -7.31
C GLY A 4 12.74 0.73 -7.85
N ASP A 5 13.35 0.71 -9.02
CA ASP A 5 13.87 -0.50 -9.66
C ASP A 5 15.39 -0.61 -9.51
N SER A 6 15.96 -1.70 -10.04
CA SER A 6 17.40 -1.98 -10.02
C SER A 6 18.23 -0.98 -10.84
N ASP A 7 17.62 -0.28 -11.79
CA ASP A 7 18.28 0.70 -12.64
C ASP A 7 18.32 2.10 -11.99
N GLY A 8 17.72 2.22 -10.80
CA GLY A 8 17.67 3.46 -10.03
C GLY A 8 16.50 4.37 -10.42
N ASN A 9 15.59 3.91 -11.28
CA ASN A 9 14.38 4.66 -11.58
C ASN A 9 13.50 4.75 -10.34
N ARG A 10 12.86 5.90 -10.16
CA ARG A 10 11.93 6.14 -9.06
C ARG A 10 10.53 6.26 -9.63
N TYR A 11 9.58 5.64 -8.95
CA TYR A 11 8.17 5.71 -9.32
C TYR A 11 7.39 6.59 -8.35
N THR A 12 6.20 7.02 -8.79
CA THR A 12 5.21 7.80 -8.03
C THR A 12 5.12 7.35 -6.56
N PRO A 13 5.49 8.21 -5.60
CA PRO A 13 5.39 7.92 -4.18
C PRO A 13 3.95 7.79 -3.68
N PHE A 14 3.73 6.86 -2.75
CA PHE A 14 2.47 6.75 -1.99
C PHE A 14 2.62 7.35 -0.60
N ILE A 15 1.82 8.35 -0.25
CA ILE A 15 1.87 9.05 1.04
C ILE A 15 0.56 8.83 1.80
N ILE A 16 0.66 8.48 3.08
CA ILE A 16 -0.50 8.24 3.94
C ILE A 16 -0.45 9.20 5.12
N PHE A 17 -1.48 10.05 5.22
CA PHE A 17 -1.65 10.97 6.34
C PHE A 17 -2.65 10.42 7.35
N LYS A 18 -2.39 10.71 8.63
CA LYS A 18 -3.38 10.51 9.69
C LYS A 18 -4.42 11.62 9.62
N VAL A 19 -5.68 11.24 9.38
CA VAL A 19 -6.81 12.18 9.26
C VAL A 19 -7.86 11.81 10.29
N LYS A 20 -8.42 12.81 10.98
CA LYS A 20 -9.53 12.60 11.91
C LYS A 20 -10.80 12.24 11.13
N PRO A 21 -11.46 11.11 11.44
CA PRO A 21 -12.73 10.78 10.80
C PRO A 21 -13.82 11.81 11.05
N SER A 22 -14.75 11.93 10.11
CA SER A 22 -16.02 12.60 10.34
C SER A 22 -16.80 11.90 11.46
N LYS A 23 -17.55 12.68 12.24
CA LYS A 23 -18.50 12.13 13.23
C LYS A 23 -19.75 11.56 12.54
N ASP A 24 -20.05 12.07 11.35
CA ASP A 24 -21.15 11.61 10.51
C ASP A 24 -20.64 10.50 9.57
N SER A 25 -21.31 9.36 9.60
CA SER A 25 -20.92 8.15 8.87
C SER A 25 -21.12 8.26 7.36
N ALA A 26 -22.16 8.97 6.91
CA ALA A 26 -22.42 9.18 5.48
C ALA A 26 -21.32 10.05 4.88
N PHE A 27 -20.97 11.15 5.56
CA PHE A 27 -19.84 11.98 5.16
C PHE A 27 -18.50 11.23 5.24
N GLN A 28 -18.29 10.36 6.23
CA GLN A 28 -17.08 9.54 6.29
C GLN A 28 -16.97 8.60 5.09
N GLN A 29 -18.07 7.94 4.71
CA GLN A 29 -18.09 7.04 3.56
C GLN A 29 -17.79 7.79 2.25
N GLU A 30 -18.35 8.98 2.08
CA GLU A 30 -18.06 9.83 0.92
C GLU A 30 -16.60 10.30 0.90
N ASN A 31 -16.04 10.66 2.07
CA ASN A 31 -14.63 11.03 2.18
C ASN A 31 -13.73 9.86 1.76
N ASP A 32 -14.03 8.64 2.21
CA ASP A 32 -13.26 7.45 1.88
C ASP A 32 -13.35 7.09 0.39
N SER A 33 -14.54 7.24 -0.23
CA SER A 33 -14.77 6.83 -1.62
C SER A 33 -14.27 7.84 -2.64
N SER A 34 -14.47 9.13 -2.37
CA SER A 34 -14.34 10.19 -3.39
C SER A 34 -13.22 11.18 -3.06
N ARG A 35 -12.73 11.19 -1.82
CA ARG A 35 -11.74 12.15 -1.33
C ARG A 35 -10.54 11.46 -0.68
N TYR A 36 -10.35 10.18 -0.97
CA TYR A 36 -9.20 9.38 -0.52
C TYR A 36 -8.98 9.44 1.00
N GLY A 37 -10.07 9.54 1.76
CA GLY A 37 -10.08 9.61 3.23
C GLY A 37 -9.90 11.01 3.82
N PHE A 38 -9.86 12.06 2.98
CA PHE A 38 -9.82 13.45 3.43
C PHE A 38 -11.22 14.07 3.50
N GLY A 39 -11.43 14.93 4.50
CA GLY A 39 -12.62 15.77 4.55
C GLY A 39 -12.61 16.85 3.46
N VAL A 40 -13.79 17.41 3.16
CA VAL A 40 -14.01 18.41 2.09
C VAL A 40 -12.99 19.54 2.09
N GLN A 41 -12.64 20.07 3.27
CA GLN A 41 -11.73 21.22 3.35
C GLN A 41 -10.30 20.84 2.95
N ASN A 42 -9.73 19.81 3.57
CA ASN A 42 -8.37 19.36 3.28
C ASN A 42 -8.25 18.75 1.87
N TRP A 43 -9.34 18.19 1.35
CA TRP A 43 -9.36 17.59 0.02
C TRP A 43 -9.06 18.60 -1.09
N LYS A 44 -9.43 19.88 -0.93
CA LYS A 44 -9.12 20.92 -1.92
C LYS A 44 -7.61 21.04 -2.16
N ASP A 45 -6.85 21.12 -1.09
CA ASP A 45 -5.39 21.27 -1.16
C ASP A 45 -4.73 19.96 -1.62
N VAL A 46 -5.17 18.82 -1.06
CA VAL A 46 -4.64 17.51 -1.45
C VAL A 46 -4.89 17.21 -2.93
N ARG A 47 -6.06 17.57 -3.46
CA ARG A 47 -6.38 17.42 -4.87
C ARG A 47 -5.42 18.24 -5.74
N ASN A 48 -5.12 19.47 -5.36
CA ASN A 48 -4.17 20.32 -6.09
C ASN A 48 -2.77 19.71 -6.03
N ILE A 49 -2.30 19.28 -4.85
CA ILE A 49 -1.00 18.60 -4.71
C ILE A 49 -0.93 17.38 -5.63
N ARG A 50 -1.97 16.54 -5.67
CA ARG A 50 -1.99 15.36 -6.55
C ARG A 50 -2.06 15.71 -8.05
N ALA A 51 -2.59 16.88 -8.41
CA ALA A 51 -2.66 17.33 -9.80
C ALA A 51 -1.34 17.97 -10.26
N GLU A 52 -0.65 18.66 -9.35
CA GLU A 52 0.59 19.39 -9.61
C GLU A 52 1.84 18.52 -9.39
N THR A 53 1.69 17.39 -8.72
CA THR A 53 2.79 16.46 -8.40
C THR A 53 2.44 15.04 -8.79
N GLU A 54 3.46 14.20 -8.98
CA GLU A 54 3.29 12.75 -9.21
C GLU A 54 3.15 11.99 -7.88
N LEU A 55 2.37 12.52 -6.93
CA LEU A 55 2.16 11.91 -5.62
C LEU A 55 0.79 11.27 -5.51
N GLU A 56 0.76 10.07 -4.95
CA GLU A 56 -0.46 9.36 -4.58
C GLU A 56 -0.72 9.55 -3.07
N VAL A 57 -1.58 10.51 -2.74
CA VAL A 57 -1.82 10.95 -1.35
C VAL A 57 -3.15 10.43 -0.79
N PHE A 58 -3.10 9.73 0.33
CA PHE A 58 -4.25 9.13 1.00
C PHE A 58 -4.33 9.56 2.48
N GLY A 59 -5.53 9.52 3.04
CA GLY A 59 -5.82 9.79 4.44
C GLY A 59 -6.51 8.61 5.08
N ASN A 60 -6.18 8.30 6.34
CA ASN A 60 -7.02 7.44 7.18
C ASN A 60 -6.82 7.73 8.68
N SER A 61 -7.69 7.18 9.51
CA SER A 61 -7.68 7.43 10.97
C SER A 61 -6.40 7.00 11.69
N LYS A 62 -5.66 6.04 11.13
CA LYS A 62 -4.44 5.48 11.70
C LYS A 62 -3.18 6.14 11.17
N GLY A 63 -3.23 6.73 9.97
CA GLY A 63 -2.06 7.21 9.24
C GLY A 63 -1.14 6.07 8.81
N TRP A 64 -1.69 4.87 8.58
CA TRP A 64 -0.91 3.67 8.28
C TRP A 64 -1.48 2.89 7.10
N TRP A 65 -0.65 2.01 6.53
CA TRP A 65 -1.06 1.06 5.50
C TRP A 65 -2.18 0.14 6.00
N ASN A 66 -3.07 -0.22 5.09
CA ASN A 66 -4.11 -1.22 5.31
C ASN A 66 -4.33 -1.99 4.01
N GLU A 67 -5.14 -3.05 4.07
CA GLU A 67 -5.43 -3.91 2.92
C GLU A 67 -5.84 -3.12 1.66
N LYS A 68 -6.74 -2.14 1.79
CA LYS A 68 -7.24 -1.36 0.64
C LYS A 68 -6.13 -0.53 -0.01
N LEU A 69 -5.31 0.12 0.80
CA LEU A 69 -4.18 0.93 0.31
C LEU A 69 -3.11 0.04 -0.34
N SER A 70 -2.82 -1.11 0.26
CA SER A 70 -1.90 -2.10 -0.30
C SER A 70 -2.37 -2.59 -1.68
N ILE A 71 -3.65 -2.88 -1.83
CA ILE A 71 -4.23 -3.23 -3.14
C ILE A 71 -4.13 -2.04 -4.11
N ALA A 72 -4.48 -0.82 -3.67
CA ALA A 72 -4.39 0.38 -4.51
C ALA A 72 -2.97 0.62 -5.03
N PHE A 73 -1.96 0.42 -4.18
CA PHE A 73 -0.55 0.50 -4.57
C PHE A 73 -0.19 -0.53 -5.66
N LEU A 74 -0.60 -1.78 -5.48
CA LEU A 74 -0.39 -2.82 -6.50
C LEU A 74 -1.11 -2.48 -7.80
N LYS A 75 -2.36 -2.00 -7.73
CA LYS A 75 -3.12 -1.60 -8.93
C LYS A 75 -2.38 -0.53 -9.71
N PHE A 76 -1.98 0.54 -9.02
CA PHE A 76 -1.39 1.72 -9.62
C PHE A 76 -0.07 1.39 -10.34
N HIS A 77 0.82 0.61 -9.73
CA HIS A 77 2.14 0.36 -10.29
C HIS A 77 2.24 -0.89 -11.17
N PHE A 78 1.29 -1.84 -11.05
CA PHE A 78 1.45 -3.17 -11.65
C PHE A 78 0.28 -3.65 -12.50
N ALA A 79 -0.92 -3.04 -12.43
CA ALA A 79 -2.09 -3.59 -13.14
C ALA A 79 -1.99 -3.49 -14.68
N SER A 80 -1.21 -2.55 -15.22
CA SER A 80 -1.12 -2.27 -16.66
C SER A 80 0.24 -2.63 -17.26
N ARG A 81 0.95 -3.60 -16.68
CA ARG A 81 2.29 -3.97 -17.15
C ARG A 81 2.24 -4.76 -18.44
N VAL A 82 3.26 -4.56 -19.28
CA VAL A 82 3.50 -5.40 -20.45
C VAL A 82 4.07 -6.74 -19.97
N PRO A 83 3.59 -7.91 -20.43
CA PRO A 83 3.95 -9.22 -19.87
C PRO A 83 5.42 -9.66 -19.99
N GLN A 84 6.32 -8.84 -20.55
CA GLN A 84 7.63 -9.30 -20.99
C GLN A 84 8.71 -9.34 -19.89
N ASP A 85 8.54 -8.61 -18.78
CA ASP A 85 9.55 -8.54 -17.73
C ASP A 85 9.11 -9.24 -16.44
N TYR A 86 9.97 -10.14 -15.94
CA TYR A 86 9.86 -10.70 -14.61
C TYR A 86 10.19 -9.62 -13.57
N VAL A 87 9.28 -9.37 -12.63
CA VAL A 87 9.52 -8.39 -11.57
C VAL A 87 9.49 -9.02 -10.20
N LEU A 88 10.61 -8.88 -9.47
CA LEU A 88 10.70 -9.18 -8.05
C LEU A 88 10.28 -7.95 -7.26
N LEU A 89 9.15 -8.01 -6.55
CA LEU A 89 8.79 -6.97 -5.61
C LEU A 89 9.30 -7.31 -4.22
N LEU A 90 10.28 -6.53 -3.76
CA LEU A 90 10.68 -6.52 -2.36
C LEU A 90 9.77 -5.56 -1.59
N TRP A 91 8.81 -6.13 -0.85
CA TRP A 91 7.85 -5.37 -0.06
C TRP A 91 8.09 -5.61 1.43
N ASP A 92 8.07 -4.55 2.22
CA ASP A 92 8.31 -4.61 3.67
C ASP A 92 7.31 -5.56 4.39
N ASP A 93 7.74 -6.14 5.52
CA ASP A 93 7.03 -7.19 6.27
C ASP A 93 5.88 -6.64 7.16
N PHE A 94 5.19 -5.62 6.66
CA PHE A 94 4.09 -4.99 7.38
C PHE A 94 2.78 -5.75 7.15
N SER A 95 2.03 -6.04 8.22
CA SER A 95 0.83 -6.89 8.17
C SER A 95 -0.22 -6.45 7.15
N GLY A 96 -0.35 -5.14 6.89
CA GLY A 96 -1.25 -4.59 5.87
C GLY A 96 -0.90 -4.99 4.44
N HIS A 97 0.33 -5.39 4.14
CA HIS A 97 0.77 -5.85 2.82
C HIS A 97 0.49 -7.35 2.60
N TRP A 98 0.25 -8.11 3.67
CA TRP A 98 0.25 -9.57 3.65
C TRP A 98 -1.11 -10.19 3.96
N THR A 99 -2.20 -9.44 3.82
CA THR A 99 -3.54 -9.99 3.99
C THR A 99 -3.89 -10.96 2.85
N ALA A 100 -4.89 -11.83 3.08
CA ALA A 100 -5.33 -12.79 2.07
C ALA A 100 -5.78 -12.09 0.76
N SER A 101 -6.48 -10.96 0.87
CA SER A 101 -6.92 -10.17 -0.29
C SER A 101 -5.75 -9.56 -1.06
N VAL A 102 -4.73 -9.05 -0.38
CA VAL A 102 -3.54 -8.49 -1.04
C VAL A 102 -2.77 -9.58 -1.78
N ARG A 103 -2.56 -10.74 -1.14
CA ARG A 103 -1.90 -11.88 -1.79
C ARG A 103 -2.67 -12.40 -2.99
N LYS A 104 -4.00 -12.49 -2.86
CA LYS A 104 -4.88 -12.89 -3.97
C LYS A 104 -4.75 -11.92 -5.14
N TYR A 105 -4.86 -10.62 -4.87
CA TYR A 105 -4.75 -9.61 -5.92
C TYR A 105 -3.36 -9.59 -6.56
N ALA A 106 -2.29 -9.74 -5.75
CA ALA A 106 -0.94 -9.87 -6.27
C ALA A 106 -0.80 -11.09 -7.19
N ALA A 107 -1.35 -12.24 -6.80
CA ALA A 107 -1.34 -13.44 -7.66
C ALA A 107 -2.10 -13.21 -8.97
N GLU A 108 -3.24 -12.50 -8.96
CA GLU A 108 -4.00 -12.18 -10.17
C GLU A 108 -3.17 -11.34 -11.16
N ILE A 109 -2.53 -10.25 -10.71
CA ILE A 109 -1.67 -9.43 -11.57
C ILE A 109 -0.40 -10.16 -12.03
N THR A 110 0.06 -11.15 -11.24
CA THR A 110 1.20 -12.03 -11.53
C THR A 110 0.88 -13.12 -12.53
N LEU A 111 -0.36 -13.59 -12.58
CA LEU A 111 -0.78 -14.54 -13.62
C LEU A 111 -0.95 -13.82 -14.97
N SER A 112 -1.25 -12.53 -14.94
CA SER A 112 -1.31 -11.67 -16.12
C SER A 112 0.04 -11.07 -16.58
N SER A 113 1.08 -11.08 -15.73
CA SER A 113 2.41 -10.49 -15.99
C SER A 113 3.51 -11.47 -15.59
N SER A 114 4.59 -11.65 -16.36
CA SER A 114 5.64 -12.66 -16.06
C SER A 114 6.07 -12.68 -14.58
N LYS A 115 5.87 -13.85 -13.93
CA LYS A 115 6.16 -14.28 -12.54
C LYS A 115 6.70 -13.21 -11.57
N PHE A 116 5.83 -12.80 -10.65
CA PHE A 116 6.09 -12.01 -9.45
C PHE A 116 6.44 -12.93 -8.29
N LEU A 117 7.52 -12.64 -7.57
CA LEU A 117 7.85 -13.30 -6.32
C LEU A 117 7.60 -12.32 -5.18
N LEU A 118 6.63 -12.64 -4.32
CA LEU A 118 6.42 -11.96 -3.05
C LEU A 118 6.98 -12.84 -1.95
N THR A 119 8.09 -12.44 -1.34
CA THR A 119 8.61 -13.12 -0.16
C THR A 119 8.47 -12.20 1.06
N PRO A 120 7.67 -12.57 2.07
CA PRO A 120 7.80 -11.93 3.37
C PRO A 120 9.21 -12.21 3.90
N ARG A 121 9.78 -11.25 4.64
CA ARG A 121 11.06 -11.46 5.31
C ARG A 121 10.86 -12.62 6.31
N PRO A 122 11.79 -13.59 6.42
CA PRO A 122 11.69 -14.62 7.45
C PRO A 122 11.58 -13.94 8.82
N SER A 123 10.52 -14.21 9.56
CA SER A 123 10.39 -13.74 10.92
C SER A 123 11.46 -14.42 11.76
N HIS A 124 12.47 -13.67 12.19
CA HIS A 124 13.36 -14.11 13.25
C HIS A 124 12.56 -14.12 14.56
N SER A 125 11.78 -15.18 14.78
CA SER A 125 11.35 -15.53 16.13
C SER A 125 12.61 -15.95 16.89
N LEU A 126 13.14 -15.05 17.71
CA LEU A 126 14.01 -15.43 18.82
C LEU A 126 13.20 -16.38 19.70
N GLN A 127 13.33 -17.68 19.48
CA GLN A 127 12.96 -18.69 20.47
C GLN A 127 13.87 -18.44 21.68
N THR A 128 13.38 -17.68 22.65
CA THR A 128 13.91 -17.75 24.01
C THR A 128 13.47 -19.10 24.57
N SER A 129 14.31 -20.12 24.43
CA SER A 129 14.19 -21.34 25.21
C SER A 129 14.34 -20.97 26.69
N ARG A 130 13.24 -21.04 27.45
CA ARG A 130 13.34 -21.07 28.92
C ARG A 130 13.97 -22.42 29.28
N GLY A 131 15.26 -22.41 29.55
CA GLY A 131 15.91 -23.50 30.27
C GLY A 131 15.48 -23.44 31.73
N THR A 132 14.57 -24.33 32.14
CA THR A 132 14.39 -24.71 33.54
C THR A 132 15.54 -25.64 33.92
N PHE A 133 16.41 -25.18 34.82
CA PHE A 133 17.31 -26.07 35.56
C PHE A 133 16.54 -26.63 36.77
N HIS A 134 16.52 -27.96 36.87
CA HIS A 134 16.25 -28.69 38.10
C HIS A 134 17.58 -29.07 38.75
#